data_AF-A4YNB9-F1
#
_entry.id   AF-A4YNB9-F1
#
_cell.length_a   1.000
_cell.length_b   1.000
_cell.length_c   1.000
_cell.angle_alpha   90.00
_cell.angle_beta   90.00
_cell.angle_gamma   90.00
#
_symmetry.space_group_name_H-M   'P 1'
#
loop_
_entity.id
_entity.type
_entity.pdbx_description
1 polymer ?
#
loop_
_entity_poly.entity_id
_entity_poly.type
_entity_poly.pdbx_seq_one_letter_code
_entity_poly.pdbx_strand_id
1 'polypeptide(L)'
;MSDLMIATIQPRHVRLWIAAHSGNWAFSAYELGNLKGAFNRVSRAQPLVDGNSFADMNAAVTQQPFDALAQAIKQKDLSQFERSYADLTAACNSCHQALNRAVVVIKVPQTASVADQDFAPGAE
;
A
#
# COMPACT_ATOMS: atom_id res chain seq x y z
N MET A 1 9.69 -10.06 -10.49
CA MET A 1 9.36 -9.22 -9.31
C MET A 1 8.89 -7.81 -9.67
N SER A 2 9.70 -6.99 -10.36
CA SER A 2 9.40 -5.57 -10.61
C SER A 2 8.06 -5.32 -11.32
N ASP A 3 7.71 -6.10 -12.34
CA ASP A 3 6.43 -5.96 -13.06
C ASP A 3 5.23 -6.16 -12.13
N LEU A 4 5.33 -7.09 -11.17
CA LEU A 4 4.26 -7.30 -10.19
C LEU A 4 4.15 -6.14 -9.21
N MET A 5 5.27 -5.53 -8.81
CA MET A 5 5.26 -4.33 -7.97
C MET A 5 4.57 -3.16 -8.67
N ILE A 6 4.96 -2.89 -9.93
CA ILE A 6 4.41 -1.79 -10.72
C ILE A 6 2.94 -2.05 -11.10
N ALA A 7 2.61 -3.26 -11.54
CA ALA A 7 1.27 -3.56 -12.05
C ALA A 7 0.24 -3.83 -10.94
N THR A 8 0.66 -4.26 -9.75
CA THR A 8 -0.29 -4.73 -8.73
C THR A 8 -0.21 -4.03 -7.38
N ILE A 9 0.94 -3.48 -6.99
CA ILE A 9 1.14 -2.82 -5.69
C ILE A 9 0.96 -1.31 -5.84
N GLN A 10 1.76 -0.68 -6.71
CA GLN A 10 1.79 0.77 -6.86
C GLN A 10 0.42 1.41 -7.19
N PRO A 11 -0.42 0.84 -8.09
CA PRO A 11 -1.73 1.41 -8.41
C PRO A 11 -2.68 1.35 -7.20
N ARG A 12 -2.56 0.33 -6.35
CA ARG A 12 -3.41 0.17 -5.16
C ARG A 12 -2.98 1.08 -4.04
N HIS A 13 -1.67 1.29 -3.89
CA HIS A 13 -1.12 2.25 -2.95
C HIS A 13 -1.67 3.67 -3.22
N VAL A 14 -1.60 4.15 -4.47
CA VAL A 14 -2.16 5.49 -4.81
C VAL A 14 -3.68 5.54 -4.73
N ARG A 15 -4.41 4.48 -5.12
CA ARG A 15 -5.88 4.43 -5.02
C ARG A 15 -6.36 4.46 -3.57
N LEU A 16 -5.63 3.80 -2.66
CA LEU A 16 -5.89 3.85 -1.22
C LEU A 16 -5.74 5.29 -0.67
N TRP A 17 -4.70 6.02 -1.08
CA TRP A 17 -4.50 7.42 -0.70
C TRP A 17 -5.67 8.31 -1.14
N ILE A 18 -6.05 8.21 -2.43
CA ILE A 18 -7.14 9.01 -3.00
C ILE A 18 -8.46 8.67 -2.30
N ALA A 19 -8.76 7.38 -2.10
CA ALA A 19 -10.00 6.93 -1.47
C ALA A 19 -10.19 7.52 -0.06
N ALA A 20 -9.15 7.51 0.77
CA ALA A 20 -9.22 8.05 2.12
C ALA A 20 -9.40 9.58 2.13
N HIS A 21 -8.68 10.29 1.26
CA HIS A 21 -8.79 11.75 1.13
C HIS A 21 -10.13 12.22 0.56
N SER A 22 -10.77 11.38 -0.26
CA SER A 22 -12.14 11.60 -0.71
C SER A 22 -13.20 11.24 0.34
N GLY A 23 -12.80 10.76 1.52
CA GLY A 23 -13.72 10.27 2.56
C GLY A 23 -14.44 8.97 2.20
N ASN A 24 -14.01 8.27 1.14
CA ASN A 24 -14.60 7.00 0.72
C ASN A 24 -13.94 5.85 1.50
N TRP A 25 -14.37 5.71 2.76
CA TRP A 25 -13.83 4.73 3.70
C TRP A 25 -14.11 3.28 3.29
N ALA A 26 -15.25 3.01 2.66
CA ALA A 26 -15.57 1.69 2.13
C ALA A 26 -14.58 1.29 1.03
N PHE A 27 -14.32 2.19 0.08
CA PHE A 27 -13.33 1.93 -0.96
C PHE A 27 -11.89 1.92 -0.42
N SER A 28 -11.60 2.69 0.63
CA SER A 28 -10.31 2.62 1.35
C SER A 28 -10.08 1.23 1.94
N ALA A 29 -11.09 0.65 2.63
CA ALA A 29 -11.00 -0.70 3.16
C ALA A 29 -10.82 -1.75 2.05
N TYR A 30 -11.53 -1.58 0.94
CA TYR A 30 -11.39 -2.42 -0.25
C TYR A 30 -9.98 -2.37 -0.84
N GLU A 31 -9.40 -1.19 -1.07
CA GLU A 31 -8.05 -1.07 -1.64
C GLU A 31 -6.96 -1.51 -0.66
N LEU A 32 -7.12 -1.28 0.65
CA LEU A 32 -6.20 -1.81 1.66
C LEU A 32 -6.16 -3.35 1.62
N GLY A 33 -7.33 -3.99 1.58
CA GLY A 33 -7.45 -5.45 1.46
C GLY A 33 -6.83 -5.97 0.15
N ASN A 34 -7.05 -5.28 -0.95
CA ASN A 34 -6.46 -5.63 -2.23
C ASN A 34 -4.95 -5.43 -2.30
N LEU A 35 -4.41 -4.40 -1.65
CA LEU A 35 -2.98 -4.14 -1.53
C LEU A 35 -2.30 -5.27 -0.75
N LYS A 36 -2.87 -5.68 0.40
CA LYS A 36 -2.42 -6.87 1.15
C LYS A 36 -2.51 -8.14 0.30
N GLY A 37 -3.62 -8.32 -0.41
CA GLY A 37 -3.81 -9.46 -1.32
C GLY A 37 -2.80 -9.48 -2.48
N ALA A 38 -2.39 -8.32 -2.98
CA ALA A 38 -1.37 -8.20 -4.02
C ALA A 38 0.01 -8.61 -3.51
N PHE A 39 0.42 -8.15 -2.32
CA PHE A 39 1.68 -8.63 -1.70
C PHE A 39 1.68 -10.15 -1.47
N ASN A 40 0.54 -10.72 -1.06
CA ASN A 40 0.41 -12.17 -0.92
C ASN A 40 0.57 -12.91 -2.26
N ARG A 41 0.01 -12.37 -3.35
CA ARG A 41 0.20 -12.93 -4.70
C ARG A 41 1.65 -12.83 -5.16
N VAL A 42 2.30 -11.69 -4.92
CA VAL A 42 3.73 -11.50 -5.20
C VAL A 42 4.56 -12.54 -4.44
N SER A 43 4.28 -12.74 -3.15
CA SER A 43 4.98 -13.72 -2.31
C SER A 43 4.84 -15.15 -2.82
N ARG A 44 3.69 -15.51 -3.39
CA ARG A 44 3.51 -16.84 -4.01
C ARG A 44 4.21 -16.97 -5.35
N ALA A 45 4.20 -15.92 -6.16
CA ALA A 45 4.83 -15.91 -7.48
C ALA A 45 6.36 -15.81 -7.40
N GLN A 46 6.88 -15.15 -6.38
CA GLN A 46 8.31 -14.89 -6.13
C GLN A 46 8.61 -15.18 -4.66
N PRO A 47 8.66 -16.47 -4.26
CA PRO A 47 8.80 -16.85 -2.85
C PRO A 47 10.17 -16.48 -2.28
N LEU A 48 11.20 -16.43 -3.12
CA LEU A 48 12.56 -16.05 -2.72
C LEU A 48 13.02 -14.79 -3.45
N VAL A 49 13.71 -13.91 -2.71
CA VAL A 49 14.47 -12.78 -3.26
C VAL A 49 15.84 -12.79 -2.61
N ASP A 50 16.89 -12.88 -3.43
CA ASP A 50 18.29 -12.96 -2.98
C ASP A 50 18.51 -14.06 -1.91
N GLY A 51 17.84 -15.21 -2.07
CA GLY A 51 17.91 -16.36 -1.16
C GLY A 51 17.03 -16.25 0.11
N ASN A 52 16.35 -15.13 0.32
CA ASN A 52 15.52 -14.88 1.50
C ASN A 52 14.02 -15.03 1.17
N SER A 53 13.23 -15.45 2.16
CA SER A 53 11.78 -15.54 2.05
C SER A 53 11.15 -14.16 1.85
N PHE A 54 10.57 -13.93 0.67
CA PHE A 54 9.92 -12.65 0.39
C PHE A 54 8.70 -12.43 1.28
N ALA A 55 7.97 -13.50 1.61
CA ALA A 55 6.81 -13.43 2.50
C ALA A 55 7.20 -12.90 3.88
N ASP A 56 8.30 -13.40 4.44
CA ASP A 56 8.77 -13.00 5.77
C ASP A 56 9.32 -11.57 5.76
N MET A 57 10.11 -11.22 4.74
CA MET A 57 10.60 -9.85 4.55
C MET A 57 9.45 -8.85 4.40
N ASN A 58 8.43 -9.20 3.61
CA ASN A 58 7.26 -8.37 3.40
C ASN A 58 6.44 -8.23 4.70
N ALA A 59 6.20 -9.31 5.42
CA ALA A 59 5.47 -9.27 6.69
C ALA A 59 6.19 -8.39 7.72
N ALA A 60 7.52 -8.54 7.83
CA ALA A 60 8.35 -7.78 8.76
C ALA A 60 8.23 -6.25 8.58
N VAL A 61 8.08 -5.78 7.33
CA VAL A 61 8.01 -4.33 7.05
C VAL A 61 6.58 -3.80 6.92
N THR A 62 5.60 -4.63 6.50
CA THR A 62 4.25 -4.15 6.18
C THR A 62 3.17 -4.44 7.22
N GLN A 63 3.39 -5.39 8.15
CA GLN A 63 2.34 -5.84 9.06
C GLN A 63 1.80 -4.71 9.95
N GLN A 64 2.69 -4.03 10.69
CA GLN A 64 2.29 -2.95 11.59
C GLN A 64 1.60 -1.78 10.86
N PRO A 65 2.13 -1.23 9.74
CA PRO A 65 1.44 -0.14 9.06
C PRO A 65 0.11 -0.59 8.42
N PHE A 66 -0.02 -1.85 7.99
CA PHE A 66 -1.32 -2.36 7.52
C PHE A 66 -2.36 -2.44 8.64
N ASP A 67 -1.98 -2.89 9.82
CA ASP A 67 -2.89 -2.95 10.96
C ASP A 67 -3.32 -1.55 11.41
N ALA A 68 -2.37 -0.59 11.42
CA ALA A 68 -2.65 0.81 11.74
C ALA A 68 -3.54 1.49 10.69
N LEU A 69 -3.32 1.24 9.39
CA LEU A 69 -4.20 1.70 8.32
C LEU A 69 -5.60 1.11 8.45
N ALA A 70 -5.72 -0.18 8.76
CA ALA A 70 -7.02 -0.82 8.96
C ALA A 70 -7.78 -0.19 10.12
N GLN A 71 -7.10 0.14 11.22
CA GLN A 71 -7.68 0.85 12.34
C GLN A 71 -8.14 2.26 11.96
N ALA A 72 -7.29 3.03 11.28
CA ALA A 72 -7.61 4.39 10.86
C ALA A 72 -8.83 4.43 9.92
N ILE A 73 -8.89 3.49 8.97
CA ILE A 73 -10.02 3.36 8.04
C ILE A 73 -11.30 3.00 8.80
N LYS A 74 -11.22 2.05 9.76
CA LYS A 74 -12.37 1.67 10.60
C LYS A 74 -12.88 2.83 11.45
N GLN A 75 -11.95 3.65 11.96
CA GLN A 75 -12.26 4.82 12.79
C GLN A 75 -12.61 6.07 11.97
N LYS A 76 -12.48 6.01 10.63
CA LYS A 76 -12.61 7.16 9.73
C LYS A 76 -11.69 8.33 10.13
N ASP A 77 -10.52 8.02 10.67
CA ASP A 77 -9.53 8.98 11.16
C ASP A 77 -8.49 9.26 10.06
N LEU A 78 -8.68 10.37 9.34
CA LEU A 78 -7.77 10.77 8.26
C LEU A 78 -6.36 11.07 8.77
N SER A 79 -6.22 11.69 9.95
CA SER A 79 -4.90 12.03 10.48
C SER A 79 -4.11 10.79 10.90
N GLN A 80 -4.77 9.79 11.48
CA GLN A 80 -4.13 8.50 11.75
C GLN A 80 -3.83 7.75 10.45
N PHE A 81 -4.71 7.83 9.45
CA PHE A 81 -4.49 7.24 8.15
C PHE A 81 -3.24 7.81 7.47
N GLU A 82 -3.10 9.13 7.42
CA GLU A 82 -1.94 9.81 6.79
C GLU A 82 -0.61 9.39 7.42
N ARG A 83 -0.55 9.32 8.76
CA ARG A 83 0.63 8.84 9.49
C ARG A 83 0.94 7.38 9.12
N SER A 84 -0.05 6.50 9.19
CA SER A 84 0.13 5.08 8.92
C SER A 84 0.45 4.80 7.44
N TYR A 85 -0.04 5.63 6.53
CA TYR A 85 0.28 5.58 5.10
C TYR A 85 1.72 6.02 4.84
N ALA A 86 2.18 7.08 5.53
CA ALA A 86 3.57 7.50 5.49
C ALA A 86 4.51 6.40 6.03
N ASP A 87 4.12 5.72 7.11
CA ASP A 87 4.85 4.57 7.66
C ASP A 87 4.92 3.41 6.66
N LEU A 88 3.80 3.08 5.98
CA LEU A 88 3.80 2.08 4.90
C LEU A 88 4.73 2.50 3.75
N THR A 89 4.71 3.77 3.37
CA THR A 89 5.58 4.32 2.32
C THR A 89 7.06 4.20 2.70
N ALA A 90 7.40 4.51 3.97
CA ALA A 90 8.74 4.34 4.49
C ALA A 90 9.17 2.87 4.52
N ALA A 91 8.27 1.96 4.91
CA ALA A 91 8.49 0.51 4.87
C ALA A 91 8.78 0.00 3.45
N CYS A 92 8.04 0.48 2.44
CA CYS A 92 8.31 0.16 1.03
C CYS A 92 9.75 0.55 0.65
N ASN A 93 10.16 1.77 1.02
CA ASN A 93 11.49 2.28 0.72
C ASN A 93 12.61 1.52 1.48
N SER A 94 12.36 1.11 2.73
CA SER A 94 13.29 0.29 3.50
C SER A 94 13.54 -1.06 2.82
N CYS A 95 12.48 -1.73 2.35
CA CYS A 95 12.59 -2.97 1.57
C CYS A 95 13.36 -2.76 0.26
N HIS A 96 13.10 -1.66 -0.46
CA HIS A 96 13.85 -1.33 -1.68
C HIS A 96 15.34 -1.10 -1.39
N GLN A 97 15.69 -0.42 -0.30
CA GLN A 97 17.08 -0.21 0.10
C GLN A 97 17.77 -1.53 0.47
N ALA A 98 17.14 -2.36 1.31
CA ALA A 98 17.68 -3.64 1.75
C ALA A 98 17.96 -4.60 0.58
N LEU A 99 17.20 -4.47 -0.51
CA LEU A 99 17.34 -5.27 -1.71
C LEU A 99 18.18 -4.59 -2.82
N ASN A 100 18.98 -3.59 -2.48
CA ASN A 100 19.83 -2.84 -3.42
C ASN A 100 19.07 -2.20 -4.60
N ARG A 101 17.83 -1.77 -4.34
CA ARG A 101 16.90 -1.13 -5.29
C ARG A 101 16.55 0.31 -4.87
N ALA A 102 17.45 0.98 -4.16
CA ALA A 102 17.23 2.33 -3.60
C ALA A 102 16.88 3.42 -4.65
N VAL A 103 17.14 3.16 -5.94
CA VAL A 103 16.70 4.04 -7.05
C VAL A 103 15.18 4.09 -7.21
N VAL A 104 14.44 3.12 -6.68
CA VAL A 104 12.97 3.08 -6.68
C VAL A 104 12.46 3.73 -5.40
N VAL A 105 12.13 5.02 -5.47
CA VAL A 105 11.65 5.80 -4.31
C VAL A 105 10.14 5.99 -4.38
N ILE A 106 9.43 5.44 -3.41
CA ILE A 106 7.99 5.66 -3.20
C ILE A 106 7.80 6.93 -2.37
N LYS A 107 6.79 7.72 -2.74
CA LYS A 107 6.45 8.98 -2.05
C LYS A 107 4.98 8.97 -1.63
N VAL A 108 4.69 9.67 -0.54
CA VAL A 108 3.33 10.10 -0.24
C VAL A 108 2.92 11.10 -1.33
N PRO A 109 1.81 10.88 -2.05
CA PRO A 109 1.41 11.79 -3.12
C PRO A 109 1.04 13.18 -2.59
N GLN A 110 1.60 14.24 -3.18
CA GLN A 110 1.16 15.63 -2.92
C GLN A 110 -0.09 15.98 -3.73
N THR A 111 -0.15 15.47 -4.97
CA THR A 111 -1.31 15.53 -5.86
C THR A 111 -1.48 14.15 -6.48
N ALA A 112 -2.59 13.47 -6.18
CA ALA A 112 -2.90 12.15 -6.73
C ALA A 112 -4.21 12.20 -7.51
N SER A 113 -4.20 11.60 -8.71
CA SER A 113 -5.39 11.44 -9.54
C SER A 113 -5.29 10.15 -10.36
N VAL A 114 -6.41 9.47 -10.54
CA VAL A 114 -6.60 8.40 -11.52
C VAL A 114 -7.75 8.84 -12.42
N ALA A 115 -7.50 8.97 -13.72
CA ALA A 115 -8.37 9.74 -14.61
C ALA A 115 -9.68 9.03 -15.00
N ASP A 116 -9.74 7.71 -14.87
CA ASP A 116 -10.84 6.85 -15.30
C ASP A 116 -11.64 6.25 -14.13
N GLN A 117 -11.46 6.79 -12.91
CA GLN A 117 -12.17 6.31 -11.72
C GLN A 117 -12.70 7.46 -10.86
N ASP A 118 -13.96 7.34 -10.43
CA ASP A 118 -14.56 8.19 -9.38
C ASP A 118 -14.25 7.61 -7.98
N PHE A 119 -13.85 8.49 -7.07
CA PHE A 119 -13.50 8.18 -5.69
C PHE A 119 -14.46 8.80 -4.68
N ALA A 120 -15.49 9.52 -5.11
CA ALA A 120 -16.52 10.02 -4.22
C ALA A 120 -17.12 8.86 -3.40
N PRO A 121 -17.49 9.08 -2.13
CA PRO A 121 -18.24 8.09 -1.35
C PRO A 121 -19.52 7.71 -2.12
N GLY A 122 -19.76 6.41 -2.28
CA GLY A 122 -21.05 5.96 -2.80
C GLY A 122 -22.19 6.39 -1.88
N ALA A 123 -23.40 6.54 -2.43
CA ALA A 123 -24.59 6.66 -1.59
C ALA A 123 -24.72 5.38 -0.75
N GLU A 124 -24.77 5.53 0.58
CA GLU A 124 -24.92 4.44 1.54
C GLU A 124 -26.39 4.00 1.64
#